data_AF-A0AA42B4U3-F1
#
_entry.id   AF-A0AA42B4U3-F1
#
_cell.length_a   1.000
_cell.length_b   1.000
_cell.length_c   1.000
_cell.angle_alpha   90.00
_cell.angle_beta   90.00
_cell.angle_gamma   90.00
#
_symmetry.space_group_name_H-M   'P 1'
#
loop_
_entity.id
_entity.type
_entity.pdbx_description
1 polymer ?
#
loop_
_entity_poly.entity_id
_entity_poly.type
_entity_poly.pdbx_seq_one_letter_code
_entity_poly.pdbx_strand_id
1 'polypeptide(L)'
;DDDDDDDDDDEDDEEESPVQLKNWQLQRLATALKIGRRKTSIKTLAAELCLDRALILELLREPQPNLLMLSAALPDIVVPKPIEPEITTTELSTETIVDVLEPSMEASDDVVESDSKVRVPVHTKQSRWSEQKRLKKVQTETLERVYLRSKRPTV
;
A
#
# COMPACT_ATOMS: atom_id res chain seq x y z
N ASP A 1 46.62 28.68 -28.07
CA ASP A 1 45.55 29.61 -28.43
C ASP A 1 44.63 28.92 -29.38
N ASP A 2 43.55 28.39 -28.82
CA ASP A 2 42.19 28.68 -29.26
C ASP A 2 41.28 28.18 -28.14
N ASP A 3 40.92 29.15 -27.29
CA ASP A 3 39.75 29.15 -26.41
C ASP A 3 38.49 29.04 -27.28
N ASP A 4 37.56 28.17 -26.92
CA ASP A 4 36.15 28.49 -27.09
C ASP A 4 35.35 27.74 -26.01
N ASP A 5 35.08 28.50 -24.96
CA ASP A 5 34.26 28.18 -23.80
C ASP A 5 32.85 28.64 -24.16
N ASP A 6 32.04 27.74 -24.71
CA ASP A 6 30.63 28.02 -25.05
C ASP A 6 29.77 27.58 -23.86
N ASP A 7 29.69 28.49 -22.89
CA ASP A 7 28.84 28.46 -21.71
C ASP A 7 27.42 28.85 -22.15
N ASP A 8 26.66 27.88 -22.70
CA ASP A 8 25.23 28.06 -23.01
C ASP A 8 24.43 27.77 -21.73
N ASP A 9 24.28 28.84 -20.95
CA ASP A 9 23.44 28.97 -19.76
C ASP A 9 21.96 29.04 -20.18
N ASP A 10 21.37 27.89 -20.52
CA ASP A 10 19.92 27.76 -20.72
C ASP A 10 19.21 27.81 -19.34
N GLU A 11 19.02 29.03 -18.86
CA GLU A 11 18.16 29.41 -17.74
C GLU A 11 16.68 29.18 -18.13
N ASP A 12 16.24 27.92 -18.09
CA ASP A 12 14.85 27.54 -18.34
C ASP A 12 13.99 27.84 -17.10
N ASP A 13 13.61 29.12 -16.96
CA ASP A 13 12.56 29.62 -16.07
C ASP A 13 11.19 29.11 -16.56
N GLU A 14 10.99 27.79 -16.49
CA GLU A 14 9.69 27.16 -16.73
C GLU A 14 8.85 27.33 -15.47
N GLU A 15 7.93 28.31 -15.48
CA GLU A 15 6.89 28.47 -14.46
C GLU A 15 6.21 27.12 -14.20
N GLU A 16 6.58 26.46 -13.09
CA GLU A 16 6.19 25.11 -12.67
C GLU A 16 4.67 25.03 -12.49
N SER A 17 3.96 24.84 -13.60
CA SER A 17 2.56 24.46 -13.56
C SER A 17 2.46 23.17 -12.72
N PRO A 18 1.49 23.07 -11.81
CA PRO A 18 1.42 21.94 -10.90
C PRO A 18 1.29 20.66 -11.71
N VAL A 19 2.36 19.86 -11.72
CA VAL A 19 2.41 18.58 -12.42
C VAL A 19 1.14 17.80 -12.11
N GLN A 20 0.39 17.43 -13.13
CA GLN A 20 -0.88 16.71 -12.94
C GLN A 20 -0.61 15.28 -12.48
N LEU A 21 -0.51 15.10 -11.17
CA LEU A 21 -0.29 13.81 -10.53
C LEU A 21 -1.60 13.02 -10.47
N LYS A 22 -1.54 11.72 -10.79
CA LYS A 22 -2.67 10.80 -10.61
C LYS A 22 -2.90 10.54 -9.12
N ASN A 23 -4.15 10.21 -8.74
CA ASN A 23 -4.52 9.94 -7.34
C ASN A 23 -3.64 8.90 -6.64
N TRP A 24 -3.26 7.82 -7.34
CA TRP A 24 -2.38 6.81 -6.76
C TRP A 24 -0.95 7.31 -6.55
N GLN A 25 -0.45 8.22 -7.41
CA GLN A 25 0.86 8.85 -7.26
C GLN A 25 0.82 9.78 -6.04
N LEU A 26 -0.26 10.55 -5.86
CA LEU A 26 -0.48 11.38 -4.67
C LEU A 26 -0.51 10.56 -3.39
N GLN A 27 -1.24 9.43 -3.37
CA GLN A 27 -1.27 8.53 -2.21
C GLN A 27 0.13 7.99 -1.89
N ARG A 28 0.86 7.54 -2.92
CA ARG A 28 2.21 7.02 -2.74
C ARG A 28 3.19 8.10 -2.27
N LEU A 29 3.11 9.31 -2.81
CA LEU A 29 3.89 10.47 -2.36
C LEU A 29 3.53 10.89 -0.93
N ALA A 30 2.26 10.84 -0.53
CA ALA A 30 1.81 11.14 0.82
C ALA A 30 2.44 10.18 1.84
N THR A 31 2.51 8.88 1.50
CA THR A 31 3.23 7.89 2.33
C THR A 31 4.73 8.21 2.41
N ALA A 32 5.33 8.64 1.30
CA ALA A 32 6.75 9.02 1.27
C ALA A 32 7.03 10.27 2.13
N LEU A 33 6.14 11.26 2.12
CA LEU A 33 6.23 12.44 2.99
C LEU A 33 6.09 12.08 4.47
N LYS A 34 5.16 11.19 4.81
CA LYS A 34 4.95 10.71 6.18
C LYS A 34 6.19 9.99 6.74
N ILE A 35 6.87 9.19 5.91
CA ILE A 35 8.14 8.53 6.27
C ILE A 35 9.29 9.54 6.31
N GLY A 36 9.26 10.52 5.41
CA GLY A 36 10.20 11.62 5.30
C GLY A 36 11.35 11.36 4.31
N ARG A 37 11.83 12.43 3.67
CA ARG A 37 12.85 12.41 2.60
C ARG A 37 14.13 11.64 2.93
N ARG A 38 14.56 11.63 4.19
CA ARG A 38 15.80 10.94 4.61
C ARG A 38 15.67 9.42 4.63
N LYS A 39 14.45 8.91 4.79
CA LYS A 39 14.14 7.48 4.91
C LYS A 39 13.61 6.90 3.59
N THR A 40 13.18 7.75 2.66
CA THR A 40 12.66 7.32 1.36
C THR A 40 13.79 7.23 0.33
N SER A 41 13.90 6.09 -0.34
CA SER A 41 14.82 5.93 -1.46
C SER A 41 14.23 6.57 -2.72
N ILE A 42 14.64 7.81 -3.01
CA ILE A 42 14.11 8.61 -4.13
C ILE A 42 14.25 7.85 -5.48
N LYS A 43 15.34 7.10 -5.68
CA LYS A 43 15.54 6.27 -6.89
C LYS A 43 14.42 5.23 -7.06
N THR A 44 14.02 4.57 -5.98
CA THR A 44 12.95 3.57 -6.00
C THR A 44 11.60 4.24 -6.20
N LEU A 45 11.35 5.35 -5.49
CA LEU A 45 10.12 6.11 -5.60
C LEU A 45 9.90 6.64 -7.03
N ALA A 46 10.95 7.11 -7.69
CA ALA A 46 10.92 7.52 -9.10
C ALA A 46 10.52 6.39 -10.04
N ALA A 47 11.11 5.21 -9.87
CA ALA A 47 10.77 4.03 -10.67
C ALA A 47 9.33 3.56 -10.43
N GLU A 48 8.82 3.64 -9.20
CA GLU A 48 7.45 3.27 -8.86
C GLU A 48 6.41 4.26 -9.39
N LEU A 49 6.71 5.56 -9.32
CA LEU A 49 5.82 6.63 -9.76
C LEU A 49 5.91 6.90 -11.27
N CYS A 50 6.95 6.39 -11.94
CA CYS A 50 7.32 6.75 -13.31
C CYS A 50 7.46 8.28 -13.49
N LEU A 51 8.12 8.94 -12.54
CA LEU A 51 8.39 10.37 -12.56
C LEU A 51 9.89 10.61 -12.46
N ASP A 52 10.33 11.77 -12.96
CA ASP A 52 11.72 12.16 -12.83
C ASP A 52 12.12 12.37 -11.39
N ARG A 53 13.37 12.00 -11.12
CA ARG A 53 13.96 12.10 -9.79
C ARG A 53 13.97 13.55 -9.29
N ALA A 54 14.15 14.52 -10.20
CA ALA A 54 14.16 15.95 -9.90
C ALA A 54 12.77 16.42 -9.42
N LEU A 55 11.72 16.13 -10.19
CA LEU A 55 10.34 16.46 -9.84
C LEU A 55 9.93 15.89 -8.48
N ILE A 56 10.29 14.64 -8.18
CA ILE A 56 10.00 14.07 -6.87
C ILE A 56 10.73 14.81 -5.74
N LEU A 57 11.96 15.24 -5.98
CA LEU A 57 12.75 15.96 -4.98
C LEU A 57 12.16 17.32 -4.65
N GLU A 58 11.69 18.03 -5.67
CA GLU A 58 11.01 19.31 -5.58
C GLU A 58 9.67 19.17 -4.85
N LEU A 59 8.82 18.22 -5.27
CA LEU A 59 7.54 17.88 -4.61
C LEU A 59 7.71 17.46 -3.14
N LEU A 60 8.82 16.82 -2.79
CA LEU A 60 9.13 16.44 -1.40
C LEU A 60 9.79 17.57 -0.60
N ARG A 61 10.35 18.60 -1.25
CA ARG A 61 10.90 19.78 -0.62
C ARG A 61 9.79 20.76 -0.27
N GLU A 62 8.88 21.01 -1.22
CA GLU A 62 7.75 21.94 -1.10
C GLU A 62 6.46 21.22 -1.53
N PRO A 63 5.87 20.40 -0.65
CA PRO A 63 4.71 19.61 -1.01
C PRO A 63 3.46 20.47 -1.19
N GLN A 64 2.70 20.17 -2.24
CA GLN A 64 1.41 20.81 -2.51
C GLN A 64 0.43 20.64 -1.32
N PRO A 65 -0.49 21.59 -1.08
CA PRO A 65 -1.40 21.56 0.07
C PRO A 65 -2.25 20.29 0.16
N ASN A 66 -2.75 19.81 -0.99
CA ASN A 66 -3.52 18.57 -1.07
C ASN A 66 -2.69 17.37 -0.58
N LEU A 67 -1.42 17.31 -0.97
CA LEU A 67 -0.52 16.24 -0.59
C LEU A 67 -0.20 16.26 0.91
N LEU A 68 -0.06 17.45 1.51
CA LEU A 68 0.07 17.60 2.96
C LEU A 68 -1.15 17.07 3.71
N MET A 69 -2.36 17.41 3.26
CA MET A 69 -3.60 16.93 3.88
C MET A 69 -3.69 15.40 3.86
N LEU A 70 -3.37 14.77 2.72
CA LEU A 70 -3.34 13.31 2.60
C LEU A 70 -2.29 12.69 3.53
N SER A 71 -1.12 13.30 3.65
CA SER A 71 -0.06 12.80 4.54
C SER A 71 -0.43 12.84 6.02
N ALA A 72 -1.22 13.85 6.42
CA ALA A 72 -1.70 14.01 7.79
C ALA A 72 -2.85 13.06 8.12
N ALA A 73 -3.66 12.68 7.12
CA ALA A 73 -4.74 11.72 7.27
C ALA A 73 -4.27 10.25 7.34
N LEU A 74 -3.02 9.97 6.95
CA LEU A 74 -2.45 8.62 7.04
C LEU A 74 -2.21 8.23 8.51
N PRO A 75 -2.50 6.96 8.88
CA PRO A 75 -2.17 6.46 10.21
C PRO A 75 -0.66 6.55 10.43
N ASP A 76 -0.26 6.94 11.64
CA ASP A 76 1.16 7.03 11.99
C ASP A 76 1.70 5.60 12.10
N ILE A 77 2.28 5.11 10.99
CA ILE A 77 2.97 3.82 10.99
C ILE A 77 4.23 4.04 11.81
N VAL A 78 4.11 3.78 13.11
CA VAL A 78 5.26 3.70 14.02
C VAL A 78 6.10 2.55 13.50
N VAL A 79 7.11 2.86 12.70
CA VAL A 79 8.16 1.90 12.34
C VAL A 79 8.67 1.38 13.69
N PRO A 80 8.46 0.11 14.05
CA PRO A 80 8.89 -0.39 15.33
C PRO A 80 10.40 -0.21 15.38
N LYS A 81 10.83 0.68 16.27
CA LYS A 81 12.22 0.83 16.67
C LYS A 81 12.72 -0.57 17.02
N PRO A 82 13.87 -1.04 16.52
CA PRO A 82 14.39 -2.34 16.93
C PRO A 82 14.54 -2.31 18.45
N ILE A 83 13.75 -3.15 19.11
CA ILE A 83 13.74 -3.34 20.55
C ILE A 83 15.03 -4.08 20.88
N GLU A 84 15.94 -3.44 21.60
CA GLU A 84 17.02 -4.12 22.31
C GLU A 84 16.37 -4.94 23.43
N PRO A 85 16.59 -6.27 23.51
CA PRO A 85 15.93 -7.10 24.52
C PRO A 85 16.68 -7.00 25.85
N GLU A 86 16.22 -6.13 26.76
CA GLU A 86 16.51 -6.27 28.19
C GLU A 86 15.41 -7.10 28.86
N ILE A 87 15.83 -8.33 29.19
CA ILE A 87 15.15 -9.32 30.01
C ILE A 87 14.93 -8.82 31.45
N THR A 88 13.69 -8.61 31.87
CA THR A 88 13.29 -8.83 33.28
C THR A 88 11.81 -9.21 33.38
N THR A 89 11.59 -10.37 33.98
CA THR A 89 10.33 -11.00 34.35
C THR A 89 9.54 -10.20 35.41
N THR A 90 8.25 -10.54 35.53
CA THR A 90 7.48 -10.69 36.80
C THR A 90 6.21 -9.83 36.90
N GLU A 91 5.09 -10.52 36.64
CA GLU A 91 3.85 -10.62 37.42
C GLU A 91 2.74 -9.55 37.43
N LEU A 92 1.54 -10.07 37.07
CA LEU A 92 0.26 -10.00 37.80
C LEU A 92 -0.50 -8.66 37.81
N SER A 93 -1.67 -8.64 37.14
CA SER A 93 -2.98 -8.52 37.84
C SER A 93 -4.17 -8.65 36.88
N THR A 94 -5.06 -9.54 37.29
CA THR A 94 -6.50 -9.72 36.97
C THR A 94 -7.31 -8.45 37.25
N GLU A 95 -8.42 -8.10 36.59
CA GLU A 95 -9.80 -8.62 36.78
C GLU A 95 -10.74 -7.78 35.87
N THR A 96 -11.64 -8.41 35.10
CA THR A 96 -13.11 -8.49 35.34
C THR A 96 -13.90 -7.22 34.96
N ILE A 97 -14.81 -7.34 33.97
CA ILE A 97 -16.27 -7.05 34.04
C ILE A 97 -16.93 -7.63 32.77
N VAL A 98 -18.01 -8.37 32.99
CA VAL A 98 -18.86 -9.07 32.03
C VAL A 98 -20.25 -8.44 32.11
N ASP A 99 -20.90 -8.10 30.98
CA ASP A 99 -22.37 -8.04 30.80
C ASP A 99 -22.65 -7.88 29.29
N VAL A 100 -22.97 -8.93 28.52
CA VAL A 100 -24.26 -9.64 28.32
C VAL A 100 -25.25 -8.93 27.37
N LEU A 101 -25.39 -9.56 26.19
CA LEU A 101 -26.59 -9.80 25.35
C LEU A 101 -26.71 -9.12 23.96
N GLU A 102 -26.55 -9.99 22.95
CA GLU A 102 -26.97 -10.06 21.53
C GLU A 102 -28.32 -9.43 21.11
N PRO A 103 -28.74 -9.48 19.81
CA PRO A 103 -28.00 -9.64 18.55
C PRO A 103 -28.46 -8.62 17.46
N SER A 104 -27.64 -8.32 16.45
CA SER A 104 -28.17 -7.76 15.19
C SER A 104 -27.35 -8.23 14.00
N MET A 105 -28.02 -9.03 13.17
CA MET A 105 -27.55 -9.46 11.87
C MET A 105 -27.64 -8.25 10.92
N GLU A 106 -26.52 -7.85 10.33
CA GLU A 106 -26.52 -7.22 9.00
C GLU A 106 -25.24 -7.67 8.32
N ALA A 107 -25.43 -8.35 7.20
CA ALA A 107 -24.36 -8.80 6.31
C ALA A 107 -23.64 -7.58 5.74
N SER A 108 -22.32 -7.55 5.86
CA SER A 108 -21.48 -6.77 4.97
C SER A 108 -20.19 -7.55 4.74
N ASP A 109 -20.11 -8.06 3.53
CA ASP A 109 -18.95 -8.67 2.91
C ASP A 109 -17.89 -7.57 2.78
N ASP A 110 -17.01 -7.46 3.77
CA ASP A 110 -15.74 -6.76 3.60
C ASP A 110 -14.65 -7.69 4.13
N VAL A 111 -14.08 -8.43 3.17
CA VAL A 111 -12.85 -9.18 3.37
C VAL A 111 -11.74 -8.17 3.64
N VAL A 112 -11.63 -7.78 4.91
CA VAL A 112 -10.46 -7.13 5.45
C VAL A 112 -9.35 -8.19 5.46
N GLU A 113 -8.59 -8.28 4.37
CA GLU A 113 -7.29 -8.95 4.39
C GLU A 113 -6.36 -8.16 5.32
N SER A 114 -6.52 -8.40 6.62
CA SER A 114 -5.51 -8.04 7.61
C SER A 114 -4.32 -8.96 7.34
N ASP A 115 -3.39 -8.49 6.53
CA ASP A 115 -2.09 -9.11 6.29
C ASP A 115 -1.23 -8.94 7.56
N SER A 116 -1.71 -9.54 8.65
CA SER A 116 -0.93 -9.74 9.85
C SER A 116 0.18 -10.70 9.45
N LYS A 117 1.41 -10.20 9.43
CA LYS A 117 2.64 -10.95 9.15
C LYS A 117 2.95 -11.95 10.29
N VAL A 118 1.94 -12.62 10.84
CA VAL A 118 2.11 -13.73 11.76
C VAL A 118 2.72 -14.86 10.96
N ARG A 119 3.88 -15.36 11.39
CA ARG A 119 4.56 -16.49 10.77
C ARG A 119 3.75 -17.75 11.02
N VAL A 120 2.67 -17.93 10.24
CA VAL A 120 1.80 -19.11 10.36
C VAL A 120 2.56 -20.34 9.87
N PRO A 121 2.47 -21.49 10.56
CA PRO A 121 3.07 -22.73 10.12
C PRO A 121 2.76 -23.09 8.66
N VAL A 122 3.69 -23.78 7.98
CA VAL A 122 3.55 -24.10 6.54
C VAL A 122 2.28 -24.91 6.22
N HIS A 123 1.85 -25.80 7.13
CA HIS A 123 0.66 -26.62 6.94
C HIS A 123 -0.63 -25.80 6.84
N THR A 124 -0.76 -24.69 7.56
CA THR A 124 -1.95 -23.83 7.48
C THR A 124 -1.98 -23.06 6.17
N LYS A 125 -0.81 -22.61 5.67
CA LYS A 125 -0.67 -21.97 4.36
C LYS A 125 -1.06 -22.93 3.24
N GLN A 126 -0.64 -24.19 3.33
CA GLN A 126 -0.98 -25.24 2.37
C GLN A 126 -2.47 -25.62 2.39
N SER A 127 -3.08 -25.67 3.57
CA SER A 127 -4.53 -25.91 3.73
C SER A 127 -5.34 -24.78 3.10
N ARG A 128 -5.03 -23.51 3.42
CA ARG A 128 -5.70 -22.35 2.82
C ARG A 128 -5.55 -22.31 1.30
N TRP A 129 -4.35 -22.60 0.78
CA TRP A 129 -4.11 -22.70 -0.66
C TRP A 129 -4.96 -23.79 -1.33
N SER A 130 -5.03 -24.97 -0.72
CA SER A 130 -5.79 -26.11 -1.24
C SER A 130 -7.30 -25.83 -1.22
N GLU A 131 -7.80 -25.20 -0.15
CA GLU A 131 -9.19 -24.78 -0.03
C GLU A 131 -9.55 -23.72 -1.08
N GLN A 132 -8.70 -22.72 -1.26
CA GLN A 132 -8.89 -21.68 -2.27
C GLN A 132 -8.87 -22.27 -3.69
N LYS A 133 -7.98 -23.23 -3.97
CA LYS A 133 -7.94 -23.96 -5.25
C LYS A 133 -9.21 -24.78 -5.48
N ARG A 134 -9.73 -25.45 -4.45
CA ARG A 134 -10.99 -26.21 -4.51
C ARG A 134 -12.17 -25.29 -4.81
N LEU A 135 -12.25 -24.14 -4.15
CA LEU A 135 -13.30 -23.15 -4.40
C LEU A 135 -13.26 -22.64 -5.85
N LYS A 136 -12.07 -22.27 -6.35
CA LYS A 136 -11.89 -21.83 -7.75
C LYS A 136 -12.27 -22.92 -8.75
N LYS A 137 -11.93 -24.18 -8.48
CA LYS A 137 -12.32 -25.33 -9.32
C LYS A 137 -13.84 -25.51 -9.39
N VAL A 138 -14.52 -25.41 -8.24
CA VAL A 138 -15.99 -25.51 -8.19
C VAL A 138 -16.64 -24.38 -8.99
N GLN A 139 -16.11 -23.16 -8.90
CA GLN A 139 -16.59 -22.01 -9.66
C GLN A 139 -16.42 -22.23 -11.18
N THR A 140 -15.24 -22.67 -11.64
CA THR A 140 -14.99 -22.91 -13.07
C THR A 140 -15.86 -24.03 -13.61
N GLU A 141 -15.98 -25.15 -12.90
CA GLU A 141 -16.85 -26.27 -13.30
C GLU A 141 -18.33 -25.86 -13.36
N THR A 142 -18.75 -24.98 -12.44
CA THR A 142 -20.11 -24.43 -12.44
C THR A 142 -20.34 -23.55 -13.67
N LEU A 143 -19.39 -22.66 -14.00
CA LEU A 143 -19.45 -21.84 -15.21
C LEU A 143 -19.49 -22.69 -16.47
N GLU A 144 -18.66 -23.75 -16.55
CA GLU A 144 -18.67 -24.70 -17.67
C GLU A 144 -20.03 -25.40 -17.81
N ARG A 145 -20.60 -25.89 -16.69
CA ARG A 145 -21.93 -26.53 -16.70
C ARG A 145 -23.03 -25.55 -17.12
N VAL A 146 -23.01 -24.32 -16.64
CA VAL A 146 -23.97 -23.27 -17.05
C VAL A 146 -23.79 -22.95 -18.54
N TYR A 147 -22.56 -22.76 -18.99
CA TYR A 147 -22.24 -22.47 -20.38
C TYR A 147 -22.74 -23.58 -21.31
N LEU A 148 -22.45 -24.84 -21.01
CA LEU A 148 -22.93 -26.00 -21.79
C LEU A 148 -24.45 -26.09 -21.81
N ARG A 149 -25.12 -25.77 -20.70
CA ARG A 149 -26.59 -25.79 -20.61
C ARG A 149 -27.24 -24.60 -21.32
N SER A 150 -26.57 -23.46 -21.38
CA SER A 150 -27.07 -22.23 -22.00
C SER A 150 -26.72 -22.11 -23.48
N LYS A 151 -25.74 -22.87 -23.97
CA LYS A 151 -25.47 -22.97 -25.41
C LYS A 151 -26.53 -23.85 -26.06
N ARG A 152 -27.33 -23.23 -26.94
CA ARG A 152 -28.19 -23.96 -27.86
C ARG A 152 -27.30 -24.65 -28.89
N PRO A 153 -27.51 -25.93 -29.22
CA PRO A 153 -26.83 -26.56 -30.34
C PRO A 153 -27.10 -25.72 -31.59
N THR A 154 -26.06 -25.11 -32.13
CA THR A 154 -26.12 -24.54 -33.48
C THR A 154 -26.01 -25.71 -34.44
N VAL A 155 -27.16 -26.11 -34.99
CA VAL A 155 -27.29 -27.11 -36.06
C VAL A 155 -26.88 -26.50 -37.38
#